data_AF-A0A957N6I4-F1
#
_entry.id   AF-A0A957N6I4-F1
#
_cell.length_a   1.000
_cell.length_b   1.000
_cell.length_c   1.000
_cell.angle_alpha   90.00
_cell.angle_beta   90.00
_cell.angle_gamma   90.00
#
_symmetry.space_group_name_H-M   'P 1'
#
loop_
_entity.id
_entity.type
_entity.pdbx_description
1 polymer ?
#
loop_
_entity_poly.entity_id
_entity_poly.type
_entity_poly.pdbx_seq_one_letter_code
_entity_poly.pdbx_strand_id
1 'polypeptide(L)'
;MSTPELTPESPPAARIGEILRRLHAAYPDARCALDHENPLQLLVATILSAQCTDERVNKVTPALFARYPTAADFAGADRDELEEMVRSTGFYRN
;
A
#
# COMPACT_ATOMS: atom_id res chain seq x y z
N MET A 1 -1.74 -8.83 42.41
CA MET A 1 -2.69 -7.76 42.04
C MET A 1 -3.22 -8.13 40.65
N SER A 2 -4.50 -8.45 40.52
CA SER A 2 -5.11 -8.72 39.22
C SER A 2 -5.14 -7.43 38.43
N THR A 3 -4.50 -7.41 37.27
CA THR A 3 -4.60 -6.28 36.33
C THR A 3 -6.09 -6.07 36.01
N PRO A 4 -6.62 -4.84 36.16
CA PRO A 4 -8.03 -4.59 35.88
C PRO A 4 -8.35 -4.96 34.43
N GLU A 5 -9.49 -5.64 34.24
CA GLU A 5 -9.93 -6.10 32.93
C GLU A 5 -10.30 -4.90 32.05
N LEU A 6 -9.62 -4.75 30.91
CA LEU A 6 -9.86 -3.65 29.97
C LEU A 6 -11.13 -3.96 29.14
N THR A 7 -12.11 -3.08 29.21
CA THR A 7 -13.38 -3.17 28.46
C THR A 7 -13.41 -2.19 27.28
N PRO A 8 -14.29 -2.33 26.28
CA PRO A 8 -14.45 -1.36 25.19
C PRO A 8 -14.73 0.09 25.64
N GLU A 9 -15.24 0.28 26.87
CA GLU A 9 -15.52 1.60 27.47
C GLU A 9 -14.29 2.22 28.16
N SER A 10 -13.19 1.46 28.30
CA SER A 10 -11.97 1.98 28.93
C SER A 10 -11.31 3.07 28.05
N PRO A 11 -10.58 4.03 28.64
CA PRO A 11 -9.90 5.08 27.88
C PRO A 11 -8.99 4.51 26.78
N PRO A 12 -8.92 5.11 25.57
CA PRO A 12 -8.09 4.59 24.48
C PRO A 12 -6.62 4.39 24.88
N ALA A 13 -6.04 5.33 25.63
CA ALA A 13 -4.66 5.24 26.12
C ALA A 13 -4.40 3.99 26.98
N ALA A 14 -5.41 3.51 27.73
CA ALA A 14 -5.31 2.30 28.53
C ALA A 14 -5.45 1.01 27.70
N ARG A 15 -6.06 1.09 26.49
CA ARG A 15 -6.34 -0.07 25.63
C ARG A 15 -5.36 -0.25 24.48
N ILE A 16 -4.72 0.81 24.00
CA ILE A 16 -3.84 0.76 22.81
C ILE A 16 -2.80 -0.35 22.93
N GLY A 17 -2.15 -0.52 24.09
CA GLY A 17 -1.15 -1.57 24.27
C GLY A 17 -1.72 -2.98 24.07
N GLU A 18 -2.90 -3.26 24.63
CA GLU A 18 -3.56 -4.57 24.50
C GLU A 18 -4.09 -4.80 23.08
N ILE A 19 -4.63 -3.76 22.42
CA ILE A 19 -5.07 -3.82 21.03
C ILE A 19 -3.88 -4.17 20.12
N LEU A 20 -2.76 -3.45 20.26
CA LEU A 20 -1.55 -3.71 19.47
C LEU A 20 -1.03 -5.12 19.74
N ARG A 21 -0.99 -5.58 21.00
CA ARG A 21 -0.57 -6.95 21.33
C ARG A 21 -1.44 -8.01 20.64
N ARG A 22 -2.76 -7.83 20.64
CA ARG A 22 -3.69 -8.76 19.95
C ARG A 22 -3.52 -8.72 18.44
N LEU A 23 -3.34 -7.54 17.85
CA LEU A 23 -3.13 -7.39 16.40
C LEU A 23 -1.82 -8.05 15.95
N HIS A 24 -0.72 -7.86 16.68
CA HIS A 24 0.55 -8.53 16.37
C HIS A 24 0.44 -10.07 16.49
N ALA A 25 -0.31 -10.57 17.48
CA ALA A 25 -0.53 -12.01 17.64
C ALA A 25 -1.46 -12.59 16.55
N ALA A 26 -2.46 -11.84 16.11
CA ALA A 26 -3.43 -12.27 15.09
C ALA A 26 -2.85 -12.21 13.67
N TYR A 27 -1.94 -11.27 13.40
CA TYR A 27 -1.36 -11.03 12.09
C TYR A 27 0.19 -10.99 12.18
N PRO A 28 0.84 -12.11 12.54
CA PRO A 28 2.29 -12.15 12.76
C PRO A 28 3.11 -11.83 11.50
N ASP A 29 2.55 -12.08 10.31
CA ASP A 29 3.19 -11.88 9.01
C ASP A 29 2.73 -10.61 8.28
N ALA A 30 2.09 -9.68 8.99
CA ALA A 30 1.63 -8.42 8.40
C ALA A 30 2.81 -7.63 7.82
N ARG A 31 2.76 -7.39 6.50
CA ARG A 31 3.80 -6.70 5.74
C ARG A 31 3.15 -5.77 4.70
N CYS A 32 3.97 -4.94 4.05
CA CYS A 32 3.51 -4.17 2.89
C CYS A 32 2.94 -5.13 1.84
N ALA A 33 1.71 -4.85 1.37
CA ALA A 33 1.01 -5.69 0.40
C ALA A 33 1.35 -5.34 -1.05
N LEU A 34 2.02 -4.20 -1.28
CA LEU A 34 2.44 -3.76 -2.62
C LEU A 34 3.76 -4.45 -3.00
N ASP A 35 3.78 -5.09 -4.16
CA ASP A 35 4.98 -5.75 -4.67
C ASP A 35 5.96 -4.70 -5.24
N HIS A 36 7.17 -4.67 -4.69
CA HIS A 36 8.22 -3.73 -5.08
C HIS A 36 9.61 -4.25 -4.73
N GLU A 37 10.62 -3.84 -5.49
CA GLU A 37 12.02 -4.20 -5.30
C GLU A 37 12.88 -3.03 -4.82
N ASN A 38 12.37 -1.79 -4.95
CA ASN A 38 13.12 -0.58 -4.60
C ASN A 38 12.18 0.59 -4.20
N PRO A 39 12.73 1.67 -3.63
CA PRO A 39 11.91 2.81 -3.17
C PRO A 39 11.11 3.52 -4.26
N LEU A 40 11.60 3.56 -5.51
CA LEU A 40 10.87 4.16 -6.63
C LEU A 40 9.61 3.35 -6.95
N GLN A 41 9.74 2.03 -7.04
CA GLN A 41 8.61 1.14 -7.26
C GLN A 41 7.57 1.26 -6.14
N LEU A 42 8.01 1.31 -4.89
CA LEU A 42 7.10 1.51 -3.75
C LEU A 42 6.37 2.86 -3.82
N LEU A 43 7.07 3.93 -4.18
CA LEU A 43 6.46 5.26 -4.35
C LEU A 43 5.37 5.23 -5.42
N VAL A 44 5.68 4.71 -6.61
CA VAL A 44 4.73 4.64 -7.72
C VAL A 44 3.55 3.74 -7.36
N ALA A 45 3.78 2.56 -6.79
CA ALA A 45 2.72 1.65 -6.35
C ALA A 45 1.81 2.29 -5.29
N THR A 46 2.38 3.08 -4.36
CA THR A 46 1.63 3.81 -3.34
C THR A 46 0.74 4.91 -3.95
N ILE A 47 1.23 5.61 -4.99
CA ILE A 47 0.41 6.59 -5.72
C ILE A 47 -0.77 5.88 -6.37
N LEU A 48 -0.52 4.75 -7.04
CA LEU A 48 -1.57 3.98 -7.73
C LEU A 48 -2.58 3.33 -6.77
N SER A 49 -2.22 3.07 -5.50
CA SER A 49 -3.13 2.45 -4.52
C SER A 49 -4.19 3.38 -3.96
N ALA A 50 -4.07 4.70 -4.18
CA ALA A 50 -4.95 5.71 -3.58
C ALA A 50 -6.45 5.50 -3.87
N GLN A 51 -6.82 4.75 -4.92
CA GLN A 51 -8.21 4.44 -5.28
C GLN A 51 -8.39 3.02 -5.84
N CYS A 52 -7.52 2.09 -5.45
CA CYS A 52 -7.40 0.79 -6.08
C CYS A 52 -6.94 -0.24 -5.05
N THR A 53 -7.38 -1.49 -5.19
CA THR A 53 -6.91 -2.59 -4.33
C THR A 53 -5.45 -2.91 -4.61
N ASP A 54 -4.66 -3.27 -3.59
CA ASP A 54 -3.26 -3.70 -3.75
C ASP A 54 -3.11 -4.82 -4.80
N GLU A 55 -4.05 -5.77 -4.85
CA GLU A 55 -4.06 -6.85 -5.86
C GLU A 55 -4.09 -6.30 -7.30
N ARG A 56 -4.85 -5.24 -7.54
CA ARG A 56 -4.94 -4.60 -8.87
C ARG A 56 -3.68 -3.82 -9.18
N VAL A 57 -3.10 -3.14 -8.20
CA VAL A 57 -1.80 -2.46 -8.37
C VAL A 57 -0.74 -3.49 -8.76
N ASN A 58 -0.62 -4.60 -8.02
CA ASN A 58 0.36 -5.66 -8.27
C ASN A 58 0.17 -6.39 -9.61
N LYS A 59 -1.02 -6.33 -10.21
CA LYS A 59 -1.27 -6.83 -11.58
C LYS A 59 -0.73 -5.88 -12.66
N VAL A 60 -0.68 -4.58 -12.39
CA VAL A 60 -0.29 -3.54 -13.36
C VAL A 60 1.20 -3.22 -13.27
N THR A 61 1.74 -3.16 -12.05
CA THR A 61 3.10 -2.69 -11.80
C THR A 61 4.22 -3.51 -12.46
N PRO A 62 4.15 -4.84 -12.68
CA PRO A 62 5.24 -5.57 -13.32
C PRO A 62 5.54 -5.07 -14.74
N ALA A 63 4.49 -4.85 -15.55
CA ALA A 63 4.65 -4.31 -16.89
C ALA A 63 5.08 -2.84 -16.86
N LEU A 64 4.54 -2.06 -15.94
CA LEU A 64 4.89 -0.65 -15.75
C LEU A 64 6.37 -0.47 -15.38
N PHE A 65 6.88 -1.27 -14.45
CA PHE A 65 8.27 -1.20 -13.98
C PHE A 65 9.26 -1.76 -15.00
N ALA A 66 8.86 -2.74 -15.80
CA ALA A 66 9.66 -3.19 -16.93
C ALA A 66 9.77 -2.10 -18.02
N ARG A 67 8.69 -1.33 -18.24
CA ARG A 67 8.64 -0.25 -19.24
C ARG A 67 9.37 1.02 -18.80
N TYR A 68 9.30 1.34 -17.51
CA TYR A 68 9.88 2.53 -16.88
C TYR A 68 10.72 2.13 -15.64
N PRO A 69 11.93 1.58 -15.83
CA PRO A 69 12.73 1.06 -14.71
C PRO A 69 13.33 2.16 -13.83
N THR A 70 13.52 3.37 -14.35
CA THR A 70 14.09 4.50 -13.61
C THR A 70 13.16 5.70 -13.54
N ALA A 71 13.44 6.60 -12.60
CA ALA A 71 12.70 7.86 -12.48
C ALA A 71 12.81 8.73 -13.74
N ALA A 72 13.94 8.65 -14.46
CA ALA A 72 14.13 9.36 -15.72
C ALA A 72 13.23 8.79 -16.83
N ASP A 73 13.03 7.46 -16.85
CA ASP A 73 12.11 6.82 -17.80
C ASP A 73 10.65 7.22 -17.54
N PHE A 74 10.24 7.29 -16.27
CA PHE A 74 8.93 7.83 -15.91
C PHE A 74 8.77 9.30 -16.30
N ALA A 75 9.79 10.14 -16.05
CA ALA A 75 9.75 11.56 -16.38
C ALA A 75 9.72 11.82 -17.90
N GLY A 76 10.30 10.92 -18.69
CA GLY A 76 10.30 10.97 -20.16
C GLY A 76 9.21 10.11 -20.80
N ALA A 77 8.29 9.53 -20.03
CA ALA A 77 7.25 8.64 -20.54
C ALA A 77 6.31 9.39 -21.50
N ASP A 78 5.90 8.72 -22.57
CA ASP A 78 4.77 9.19 -23.34
C ASP A 78 3.52 9.17 -22.46
N ARG A 79 2.82 10.29 -22.43
CA ARG A 79 1.69 10.47 -21.51
C ARG A 79 0.54 9.53 -21.85
N ASP A 80 0.21 9.39 -23.14
CA ASP A 80 -0.93 8.57 -23.57
C ASP A 80 -0.64 7.08 -23.32
N GLU A 81 0.60 6.65 -23.56
CA GLU A 81 1.06 5.30 -23.21
C GLU A 81 0.96 5.05 -21.70
N LEU A 82 1.47 5.96 -20.87
CA LEU A 82 1.45 5.81 -19.42
C LEU A 82 0.02 5.78 -18.88
N GLU A 83 -0.85 6.68 -19.35
CA GLU A 83 -2.28 6.72 -19.00
C GLU A 83 -2.96 5.38 -19.36
N GLU A 84 -2.66 4.82 -20.53
CA GLU A 84 -3.20 3.54 -20.97
C GLU A 84 -2.74 2.39 -20.05
N MET A 85 -1.46 2.35 -19.66
CA MET A 85 -0.93 1.30 -18.78
C MET A 85 -1.58 1.32 -17.38
N VAL A 86 -1.86 2.50 -16.83
CA VAL A 86 -2.42 2.65 -15.46
C VAL A 86 -3.93 2.81 -15.41
N ARG A 87 -4.62 2.84 -16.56
CA ARG A 87 -6.07 3.05 -16.66
C ARG A 87 -6.92 2.16 -15.74
N SER A 88 -6.47 0.93 -15.47
CA SER A 88 -7.21 0.00 -14.60
C SER A 88 -7.06 0.27 -13.09
N THR A 89 -6.18 1.18 -12.66
CA THR A 89 -5.98 1.55 -11.25
C THR A 89 -6.80 2.77 -10.82
N GLY A 90 -7.77 3.20 -11.63
CA GLY A 90 -8.71 4.28 -11.28
C GLY A 90 -8.21 5.71 -11.58
N PHE A 91 -6.96 5.89 -12.00
CA PHE A 91 -6.39 7.22 -12.35
C PHE A 91 -6.70 7.68 -13.79
N TYR A 92 -7.70 7.10 -14.45
CA TYR A 92 -8.13 7.55 -15.77
C TYR A 92 -9.04 8.78 -15.64
N ARG A 93 -8.42 9.96 -15.46
CA ARG A 93 -9.02 11.32 -15.44
C ARG A 93 -9.92 11.64 -14.22
N ASN A 94 -9.36 12.41 -13.29
CA ASN A 94 -10.10 13.33 -12.39
C ASN A 94 -9.60 14.75 -12.62
#